data_AF-A0A1C5AHT3-F1
#
_entry.id   AF-A0A1C5AHT3-F1
#
_cell.length_a   1.000
_cell.length_b   1.000
_cell.length_c   1.000
_cell.angle_alpha   90.00
_cell.angle_beta   90.00
_cell.angle_gamma   90.00
#
_symmetry.space_group_name_H-M   'P 1'
#
loop_
_entity.id
_entity.type
_entity.pdbx_description
1 polymer ?
#
loop_
_entity_poly.entity_id
_entity_poly.type
_entity_poly.pdbx_seq_one_letter_code
_entity_poly.pdbx_strand_id
1 'polypeptide(L)'
;MTAPFLSLAQIRNRLILTARWVLRDHRPGPDGRCPVCRTAGCPEATAARDVLRAATELRLWSTTAQPTAPDRHDPGGPRRSG
;
A
#
# COMPACT_ATOMS: atom_id res chain seq x y z
N MET A 1 6.34 17.51 -23.40
CA MET A 1 6.74 17.51 -21.98
C MET A 1 6.49 16.13 -21.39
N THR A 2 7.52 15.44 -20.89
CA THR A 2 7.37 14.16 -20.17
C THR A 2 7.34 14.44 -18.68
N ALA A 3 6.16 14.36 -18.05
CA ALA A 3 6.08 14.39 -16.60
C ALA A 3 6.58 13.03 -16.04
N PRO A 4 7.32 13.00 -14.93
CA PRO A 4 7.72 11.75 -14.31
C PRO A 4 6.48 10.99 -13.83
N PHE A 5 6.22 9.82 -14.40
CA PHE A 5 5.18 8.92 -13.92
C PHE A 5 5.66 8.26 -12.62
N LEU A 6 4.82 8.30 -11.60
CA LEU A 6 5.09 7.60 -10.35
C LEU A 6 4.86 6.10 -10.54
N SER A 7 5.76 5.29 -9.99
CA SER A 7 5.54 3.85 -9.90
C SER A 7 4.37 3.55 -8.96
N LEU A 8 3.74 2.39 -9.11
CA LEU A 8 2.67 1.94 -8.23
C LEU A 8 3.10 1.94 -6.75
N ALA A 9 4.34 1.55 -6.46
CA ALA A 9 4.89 1.59 -5.11
C ALA A 9 5.01 3.02 -4.56
N GLN A 10 5.40 3.98 -5.40
CA GLN A 10 5.49 5.39 -5.02
C GLN A 10 4.09 5.98 -4.74
N ILE A 11 3.12 5.71 -5.62
CA ILE A 11 1.72 6.14 -5.43
C ILE A 11 1.19 5.57 -4.11
N ARG A 12 1.36 4.26 -3.90
CA ARG A 12 0.90 3.57 -2.70
C ARG A 12 1.52 4.11 -1.42
N ASN A 13 2.83 4.33 -1.40
CA ASN A 13 3.52 4.88 -0.24
C ASN A 13 3.02 6.28 0.09
N ARG A 14 2.80 7.11 -0.92
CA ARG A 14 2.26 8.46 -0.75
C ARG A 14 0.84 8.41 -0.16
N LEU A 15 -0.03 7.55 -0.67
CA LEU A 15 -1.39 7.37 -0.14
C LEU A 15 -1.39 6.92 1.32
N ILE A 16 -0.54 5.95 1.70
CA ILE A 16 -0.42 5.46 3.07
C ILE A 16 0.04 6.58 4.01
N LEU A 17 1.05 7.36 3.59
CA LEU A 17 1.56 8.46 4.39
C LEU A 17 0.49 9.53 4.57
N THR A 18 -0.16 9.98 3.50
CA THR A 18 -1.24 10.97 3.57
C THR A 18 -2.39 10.49 4.47
N ALA A 19 -2.84 9.25 4.33
CA ALA A 19 -3.92 8.71 5.17
C ALA A 19 -3.54 8.67 6.66
N ARG A 20 -2.29 8.32 6.99
CA ARG A 20 -1.80 8.36 8.38
C ARG A 20 -1.74 9.77 8.95
N TRP A 21 -1.38 10.76 8.12
CA TRP A 21 -1.40 12.16 8.51
C TRP A 21 -2.83 12.62 8.81
N VAL A 22 -3.78 12.37 7.91
CA VAL A 22 -5.20 12.67 8.11
C VAL A 22 -5.71 12.04 9.42
N LEU A 23 -5.37 10.78 9.70
CA LEU A 23 -5.82 10.13 10.94
C LEU A 23 -5.26 10.76 12.21
N ARG A 24 -4.05 11.33 12.17
CA ARG A 24 -3.50 12.05 13.32
C ARG A 24 -4.21 13.38 13.52
N ASP A 25 -4.37 14.15 12.45
CA ASP A 25 -4.98 15.47 12.50
C ASP A 25 -6.47 15.40 12.87
N HIS A 26 -7.14 14.32 12.46
CA HIS A 26 -8.57 14.13 12.71
C HIS A 26 -8.87 13.25 13.93
N ARG A 27 -7.87 12.94 14.77
CA ARG A 27 -8.06 12.08 15.95
C ARG A 27 -9.08 12.72 16.91
N PRO A 28 -10.19 12.05 17.23
CA PRO A 28 -11.20 12.62 18.11
C PRO A 28 -10.63 12.95 19.50
N GLY A 29 -11.06 14.08 20.04
CA GLY A 29 -10.79 14.47 21.43
C GLY A 29 -11.69 13.72 22.42
N PRO A 30 -11.65 14.08 23.71
CA PRO A 30 -12.48 13.47 24.76
C PRO A 30 -13.98 13.48 24.44
N ASP A 31 -14.44 14.53 23.75
CA ASP A 31 -15.85 14.69 23.37
C ASP A 31 -16.28 13.80 22.18
N GLY A 32 -15.38 12.94 21.67
CA GLY A 32 -15.63 12.05 20.54
C GLY A 32 -15.78 12.76 19.18
N ARG A 33 -15.59 14.09 19.14
CA ARG A 33 -15.64 14.90 17.92
C ARG A 33 -14.23 15.10 17.35
N CYS A 34 -14.16 15.15 16.02
CA CYS A 34 -12.94 15.52 15.32
C CYS A 34 -12.59 16.99 15.59
N PRO A 35 -11.32 17.33 15.89
CA PRO A 35 -10.91 18.70 16.14
C PRO A 35 -10.95 19.58 14.88
N VAL A 36 -10.75 18.99 13.70
CA VAL A 36 -10.75 19.71 12.41
C VAL A 36 -12.18 19.86 11.86
N CYS A 37 -12.91 18.76 11.70
CA CYS A 37 -14.23 18.75 11.06
C CYS A 37 -15.37 19.06 12.03
N ARG A 38 -15.12 19.04 13.35
CA ARG A 38 -16.09 19.28 14.43
C ARG A 38 -17.28 18.33 14.47
N THR A 39 -17.26 17.25 13.70
CA THR A 39 -18.30 16.21 13.65
C THR A 39 -17.93 14.98 14.47
N ALA A 40 -18.95 14.30 15.00
CA ALA A 40 -18.81 12.91 15.43
C ALA A 40 -18.82 12.01 14.18
N GLY A 41 -17.99 10.97 14.15
CA GLY A 41 -17.88 10.09 12.97
C GLY A 41 -17.27 10.79 11.74
N CYS A 42 -16.14 11.47 11.94
CA CYS A 42 -15.46 12.24 10.90
C CYS A 42 -15.25 11.45 9.59
N PRO A 43 -15.85 11.90 8.46
CA PRO A 43 -15.79 11.17 7.19
C PRO A 43 -14.39 11.14 6.59
N GLU A 44 -13.56 12.16 6.82
CA GLU A 44 -12.17 12.22 6.38
C GLU A 44 -11.32 11.16 7.09
N ALA A 45 -11.52 10.99 8.40
CA ALA A 45 -10.89 9.91 9.15
C ALA A 45 -11.37 8.54 8.64
N THR A 46 -12.65 8.41 8.27
CA THR A 46 -13.18 7.17 7.68
C THR A 46 -12.55 6.88 6.31
N ALA A 47 -12.53 7.86 5.40
CA ALA A 47 -11.89 7.73 4.10
C ALA A 47 -10.40 7.39 4.22
N ALA A 48 -9.69 7.97 5.19
CA ALA A 48 -8.29 7.63 5.45
C ALA A 48 -8.11 6.18 5.91
N ARG A 49 -9.01 5.63 6.75
CA ARG A 49 -9.00 4.20 7.11
C ARG A 49 -9.26 3.33 5.89
N ASP A 50 -10.19 3.72 5.03
CA ASP A 50 -10.52 2.98 3.81
C ASP A 50 -9.33 2.94 2.83
N VAL A 51 -8.60 4.06 2.68
CA VAL A 51 -7.35 4.10 1.90
C VAL A 51 -6.30 3.16 2.46
N LEU A 52 -6.11 3.11 3.78
CA LEU A 52 -5.15 2.18 4.40
C LEU A 52 -5.56 0.71 4.20
N ARG A 53 -6.85 0.41 4.27
CA ARG A 53 -7.39 -0.92 3.98
C ARG A 53 -7.11 -1.31 2.53
N ALA A 54 -7.52 -0.49 1.58
CA ALA A 54 -7.31 -0.73 0.15
C ALA A 54 -5.82 -0.84 -0.21
N ALA A 55 -4.97 0.02 0.37
CA ALA A 55 -3.53 -0.04 0.16
C ALA A 55 -2.90 -1.32 0.75
N THR A 56 -3.52 -1.95 1.76
CA THR A 56 -3.06 -3.24 2.28
C THR A 56 -3.48 -4.37 1.34
N GLU A 57 -4.72 -4.37 0.87
CA GLU A 57 -5.25 -5.33 -0.10
C GLU A 57 -4.44 -5.35 -1.40
N LEU A 58 -4.10 -4.17 -1.94
CA LEU A 58 -3.24 -4.05 -3.12
C LEU A 58 -1.86 -4.70 -2.92
N ARG A 59 -1.31 -4.68 -1.70
CA ARG A 59 -0.04 -5.37 -1.40
C ARG A 59 -0.21 -6.88 -1.46
N LEU A 60 -1.27 -7.38 -0.82
CA LEU A 60 -1.55 -8.81 -0.77
C LEU A 60 -1.72 -9.34 -2.19
N TRP A 61 -2.49 -8.64 -3.02
CA TRP A 61 -2.65 -8.96 -4.43
C TRP A 61 -1.33 -8.92 -5.20
N SER A 62 -0.50 -7.89 -5.01
CA SER A 62 0.80 -7.79 -5.70
C SER A 62 1.76 -8.92 -5.30
N THR A 63 1.73 -9.37 -4.04
CA THR A 63 2.51 -10.52 -3.57
C THR A 63 1.98 -11.83 -4.15
N THR A 64 0.66 -12.04 -4.21
CA THR A 64 0.05 -13.24 -4.78
C THR A 64 0.22 -13.31 -6.30
N ALA A 65 0.19 -12.17 -6.99
CA ALA A 65 0.38 -12.07 -8.44
C ALA A 65 1.85 -12.17 -8.87
N GLN A 66 2.81 -12.22 -7.93
CA GLN A 66 4.20 -12.46 -8.24
C GLN A 66 4.34 -13.93 -8.63
N PRO A 67 4.57 -14.27 -9.92
CA PRO A 67 4.72 -15.66 -10.32
C PRO A 67 5.91 -16.21 -9.53
N THR A 68 5.71 -17.34 -8.84
CA THR A 68 6.83 -18.17 -8.40
C THR A 68 7.72 -18.37 -9.60
N ALA A 69 8.93 -17.77 -9.58
CA ALA A 69 9.90 -17.94 -10.65
C ALA A 69 9.98 -19.44 -10.94
N PRO A 70 9.84 -19.88 -12.20
CA PRO A 70 9.92 -21.29 -12.50
C PRO A 70 11.31 -21.77 -12.09
N ASP A 71 11.30 -22.86 -11.33
CA ASP A 71 12.44 -23.69 -11.03
C ASP A 71 13.33 -23.82 -12.28
N ARG A 72 14.61 -23.49 -12.15
CA ARG A 72 15.58 -23.68 -13.22
C ARG A 72 15.80 -25.18 -13.37
N HIS A 73 14.89 -25.84 -14.06
CA HIS A 73 15.15 -27.14 -14.64
C HIS A 73 15.99 -26.90 -15.89
N ASP A 74 17.31 -27.05 -15.74
CA ASP A 74 18.22 -27.21 -16.86
C ASP A 74 18.51 -28.71 -17.05
N PRO A 75 17.93 -29.37 -18.07
CA PRO A 75 18.24 -30.75 -18.40
C PRO A 75 19.32 -30.78 -19.49
N GLY A 76 20.56 -31.11 -19.12
CA GLY A 76 21.62 -31.37 -20.12
C GLY A 76 23.00 -31.69 -19.55
N GLY A 77 23.39 -32.97 -19.56
CA GLY A 77 24.80 -33.41 -19.40
C GLY A 77 25.68 -33.10 -20.63
N PRO A 78 26.93 -33.64 -20.77
CA PRO A 78 27.54 -34.78 -20.07
C PRO A 78 28.97 -34.56 -19.50
N ARG A 79 29.42 -35.63 -18.82
CA ARG A 79 30.74 -35.95 -18.21
C ARG A 79 31.99 -35.38 -18.91
N ARG A 80 32.95 -34.92 -18.12
CA ARG A 80 34.40 -35.00 -18.44
C ARG A 80 35.19 -35.50 -17.23
N SER A 81 35.97 -36.52 -17.51
CA SER A 81 36.89 -37.24 -16.65
C SER A 81 38.09 -36.39 -16.22
N GLY A 82 38.56 -36.61 -15.00
CA GLY A 82 39.88 -36.26 -14.48
C GLY A 82 40.30 -37.34 -13.51
#